data_AF-A0A085NRZ6-F1
#
_entry.id   AF-A0A085NRZ6-F1
#
_cell.length_a   1.000
_cell.length_b   1.000
_cell.length_c   1.000
_cell.angle_alpha   90.00
_cell.angle_beta   90.00
_cell.angle_gamma   90.00
#
_symmetry.space_group_name_H-M   'P 1'
#
loop_
_entity.id
_entity.type
_entity.pdbx_description
1 polymer ?
#
loop_
_entity_poly.entity_id
_entity_poly.type
_entity_poly.pdbx_seq_one_letter_code
_entity_poly.pdbx_strand_id
1 'polypeptide(L)'
;MGYTDYSYRVAIKEWTIVALFCEMILAGLLAAIYYGHFTMTVHGKVIPLSDLDKASYLTEHNSFRRKPESQNMECETGWSDDLANSASAIAETCKTETPTADTLGYMIHSSNAQLTPTNVLEEVWVVYANAYDYLTNTCNLTFTTTCNHTLQFLWFEGGQIGCARSECAANTTQYLTVCAYPHRALLSMRPHTIAPPLAVCTLCSTKFPSCRDDLCCVAPTTTTTTTNTTTTTTQPTTAGPKECGCAPTSQLVDFIRLYDKKENRNIFEIDQQAVSALVAKGVSNLGSAGRVAKILNSTACPFMQPIVVMRSDRNKKNIYAIDSTAITAARYHGFVQRGTIGYAVPGKDMCQASTAIYTFRHPCLGFVQLSNVTDVKTLLADRVWRGYQWRGAEFYIW
;
A
#
# COMPACT_ATOMS: atom_id res chain seq x y z
N MET A 1 10.48 99.07 11.34
CA MET A 1 9.40 98.32 10.66
C MET A 1 10.08 97.53 9.56
N GLY A 2 10.32 96.22 9.61
CA GLY A 2 9.61 95.16 10.34
C GLY A 2 8.95 94.17 9.37
N TYR A 3 9.55 93.82 8.22
CA TYR A 3 9.00 92.86 7.26
C TYR A 3 10.09 92.32 6.33
N THR A 4 10.86 91.29 6.73
CA THR A 4 11.61 90.46 5.75
C THR A 4 12.05 89.09 6.26
N ASP A 5 12.02 88.81 7.58
CA ASP A 5 12.58 87.54 8.11
C ASP A 5 11.55 86.38 8.25
N TYR A 6 10.26 86.64 8.00
CA TYR A 6 9.22 85.60 8.14
C TYR A 6 9.02 84.75 6.88
N SER A 7 9.35 85.26 5.69
CA SER A 7 9.03 84.57 4.42
C SER A 7 10.03 83.46 4.05
N TYR A 8 11.30 83.57 4.47
CA TYR A 8 12.33 82.57 4.15
C TYR A 8 12.26 81.33 5.05
N ARG A 9 11.87 81.49 6.32
CA ARG A 9 11.76 80.37 7.27
C ARG A 9 10.56 79.45 7.00
N VAL A 10 9.50 79.95 6.36
CA VAL A 10 8.34 79.15 5.94
C VAL A 10 8.68 78.34 4.68
N ALA A 11 9.32 78.96 3.68
CA ALA A 11 9.73 78.27 2.46
C ALA A 11 10.73 77.12 2.72
N ILE A 12 11.74 77.31 3.57
CA ILE A 12 12.72 76.26 3.87
C ILE A 12 12.08 75.08 4.65
N LYS A 13 11.08 75.35 5.50
CA LYS A 13 10.30 74.33 6.20
C LYS A 13 9.37 73.55 5.27
N GLU A 14 8.74 74.21 4.30
CA GLU A 14 7.86 73.54 3.33
C GLU A 14 8.67 72.64 2.37
N TRP A 15 9.83 73.08 1.91
CA TRP A 15 10.68 72.27 1.02
C TRP A 15 11.34 71.06 1.74
N THR A 16 11.67 71.18 3.02
CA THR A 16 12.18 70.04 3.82
C THR A 16 11.10 69.01 4.14
N ILE A 17 9.85 69.44 4.37
CA ILE A 17 8.73 68.52 4.57
C ILE A 17 8.41 67.77 3.26
N VAL A 18 8.39 68.45 2.11
CA VAL A 18 8.15 67.79 0.81
C VAL A 18 9.26 66.80 0.46
N ALA A 19 10.52 67.11 0.76
CA ALA A 19 11.64 66.19 0.54
C ALA A 19 11.58 64.95 1.47
N LEU A 20 11.23 65.13 2.75
CA LEU A 20 11.05 64.03 3.71
C LEU A 20 9.86 63.12 3.34
N PHE A 21 8.76 63.69 2.81
CA PHE A 21 7.66 62.90 2.28
C PHE A 21 8.05 62.10 1.03
N CYS A 22 8.90 62.67 0.16
CA CYS A 22 9.37 61.98 -1.04
C CYS A 22 10.29 60.79 -0.72
N GLU A 23 11.20 60.93 0.26
CA GLU A 23 12.07 59.81 0.67
C GLU A 23 11.31 58.72 1.44
N MET A 24 10.31 59.06 2.24
CA MET A 24 9.44 58.08 2.91
C MET A 24 8.57 57.30 1.91
N ILE A 25 8.10 57.93 0.83
CA ILE A 25 7.37 57.25 -0.24
C ILE A 25 8.32 56.33 -1.02
N LEU A 26 9.56 56.75 -1.31
CA LEU A 26 10.55 55.92 -2.00
C LEU A 26 11.00 54.73 -1.14
N ALA A 27 11.21 54.93 0.16
CA ALA A 27 11.52 53.88 1.12
C ALA A 27 10.33 52.93 1.34
N GLY A 28 9.09 53.44 1.34
CA GLY A 28 7.87 52.63 1.39
C GLY A 28 7.67 51.78 0.13
N LEU A 29 7.98 52.32 -1.05
CA LEU A 29 7.95 51.57 -2.31
C LEU A 29 9.06 50.52 -2.38
N LEU A 30 10.27 50.84 -1.91
CA LEU A 30 11.37 49.88 -1.82
C LEU A 30 11.10 48.79 -0.77
N ALA A 31 10.46 49.12 0.36
CA ALA A 31 10.01 48.13 1.34
C ALA A 31 8.87 47.26 0.79
N ALA A 32 7.97 47.80 -0.02
CA ALA A 32 6.96 47.01 -0.73
C ALA A 32 7.58 46.09 -1.81
N ILE A 33 8.73 46.45 -2.39
CA ILE A 33 9.47 45.59 -3.32
C ILE A 33 10.34 44.56 -2.58
N TYR A 34 10.89 44.93 -1.41
CA TYR A 34 11.78 44.08 -0.59
C TYR A 34 11.00 43.08 0.28
N TYR A 35 9.80 43.45 0.74
CA TYR A 35 8.91 42.60 1.55
C TYR A 35 7.67 42.12 0.79
N GLY A 36 7.27 42.80 -0.29
CA GLY A 36 6.24 42.33 -1.20
C GLY A 36 6.88 41.55 -2.34
N HIS A 37 7.33 40.33 -2.04
CA HIS A 37 7.21 39.25 -3.01
C HIS A 37 5.70 39.03 -3.22
N PHE A 38 5.07 39.88 -4.04
CA PHE A 38 3.75 39.62 -4.59
C PHE A 38 3.97 38.48 -5.60
N THR A 39 3.97 37.23 -5.11
CA THR A 39 3.85 36.08 -5.98
C THR A 39 2.51 36.27 -6.69
N MET A 40 2.54 36.64 -7.97
CA MET A 40 1.36 36.49 -8.82
C MET A 40 1.04 35.00 -8.81
N THR A 41 0.09 34.60 -7.98
CA THR A 41 -0.42 33.24 -7.99
C THR A 41 -1.12 33.09 -9.32
N VAL A 42 -0.49 32.39 -10.26
CA VAL A 42 -1.15 31.97 -11.51
C VAL A 42 -2.24 31.00 -11.08
N HIS A 43 -3.46 31.49 -10.99
CA HIS A 43 -4.61 30.66 -10.70
C HIS A 43 -5.06 29.99 -12.01
N GLY A 44 -5.01 28.67 -12.04
CA GLY A 44 -5.55 27.87 -13.13
C GLY A 44 -7.05 28.07 -13.26
N LYS A 45 -7.55 28.05 -14.49
CA LYS A 45 -8.99 28.10 -14.77
C LYS A 45 -9.56 26.69 -14.64
N VAL A 46 -10.39 26.46 -13.63
CA VAL A 46 -11.09 25.17 -13.44
C VAL A 46 -11.94 24.84 -14.66
N ILE A 47 -11.79 23.61 -15.15
CA ILE A 47 -12.62 23.03 -16.20
C ILE A 47 -13.62 22.09 -15.52
N PRO A 48 -14.94 22.39 -15.60
CA PRO A 48 -15.96 21.51 -15.05
C PRO A 48 -15.90 20.11 -15.67
N LEU A 49 -15.94 19.08 -14.83
CA LEU A 49 -16.07 17.70 -15.27
C LEU A 49 -17.54 17.36 -15.52
N SER A 50 -17.84 16.74 -16.67
CA SER A 50 -19.18 16.21 -16.93
C SER A 50 -19.49 15.02 -16.03
N ASP A 51 -20.77 14.68 -15.84
CA ASP A 51 -21.12 13.48 -15.07
C ASP A 51 -20.61 12.19 -15.72
N LEU A 52 -20.46 12.19 -17.06
CA LEU A 52 -19.78 11.14 -17.79
C LEU A 52 -18.30 11.07 -17.40
N ASP A 53 -17.59 12.20 -17.33
CA ASP A 53 -16.18 12.21 -16.91
C ASP A 53 -16.01 11.71 -15.47
N LYS A 54 -16.89 12.11 -14.55
CA LYS A 54 -16.88 11.63 -13.15
C LYS A 54 -17.06 10.11 -13.09
N ALA A 55 -18.03 9.57 -13.84
CA ALA A 55 -18.27 8.13 -13.92
C ALA A 55 -17.09 7.39 -14.58
N SER A 56 -16.49 7.97 -15.62
CA SER A 56 -15.30 7.44 -16.28
C SER A 56 -14.09 7.43 -15.34
N TYR A 57 -13.83 8.50 -14.58
CA TYR A 57 -12.77 8.47 -13.57
C TYR A 57 -12.98 7.31 -12.59
N LEU A 58 -14.16 7.17 -12.01
CA LEU A 58 -14.43 6.08 -11.06
C LEU A 58 -14.24 4.69 -11.67
N THR A 59 -14.80 4.47 -12.87
CA THR A 59 -14.76 3.17 -13.55
C THR A 59 -13.33 2.80 -13.98
N GLU A 60 -12.63 3.76 -14.57
CA GLU A 60 -11.28 3.53 -15.08
C GLU A 60 -10.27 3.38 -13.95
N HIS A 61 -10.40 4.10 -12.84
CA HIS A 61 -9.55 3.88 -11.66
C HIS A 61 -9.57 2.41 -11.25
N ASN A 62 -10.75 1.80 -11.12
CA ASN A 62 -10.87 0.38 -10.80
C ASN A 62 -10.30 -0.52 -11.91
N SER A 63 -10.52 -0.19 -13.19
CA SER A 63 -9.98 -0.92 -14.34
C SER A 63 -8.45 -1.01 -14.33
N PHE A 64 -7.77 0.07 -13.94
CA PHE A 64 -6.30 0.11 -13.81
C PHE A 64 -5.82 -0.48 -12.48
N ARG A 65 -6.49 -0.20 -11.37
CA ARG A 65 -6.11 -0.66 -10.02
C ARG A 65 -6.12 -2.19 -9.89
N ARG A 66 -6.88 -2.91 -10.72
CA ARG A 66 -6.85 -4.39 -10.77
C ARG A 66 -5.66 -4.96 -11.54
N LYS A 67 -5.06 -4.21 -12.47
CA LYS A 67 -3.99 -4.70 -13.37
C LYS A 67 -2.76 -5.29 -12.64
N PRO A 68 -2.35 -4.82 -11.44
CA PRO A 68 -1.27 -5.44 -10.69
C PRO A 68 -1.58 -6.81 -10.08
N GLU A 69 -2.81 -7.32 -10.21
CA GLU A 69 -3.26 -8.60 -9.62
C GLU A 69 -2.97 -8.68 -8.12
N SER A 70 -3.28 -7.59 -7.42
CA SER A 70 -2.97 -7.44 -6.01
C SER A 70 -3.90 -8.24 -5.10
N GLN A 71 -3.36 -8.71 -3.99
CA GLN A 71 -4.12 -9.47 -2.99
C GLN A 71 -4.98 -8.58 -2.09
N ASN A 72 -4.68 -7.28 -1.97
CA ASN A 72 -5.35 -6.38 -1.02
C ASN A 72 -5.85 -5.07 -1.63
N MET A 73 -5.87 -4.93 -2.96
CA MET A 73 -6.30 -3.68 -3.59
C MET A 73 -7.79 -3.46 -3.39
N GLU A 74 -8.16 -2.39 -2.71
CA GLU A 74 -9.56 -2.04 -2.49
C GLU A 74 -10.14 -1.22 -3.65
N CYS A 75 -11.43 -1.40 -3.86
CA CYS A 75 -12.19 -0.71 -4.90
C CYS A 75 -12.42 0.74 -4.54
N GLU A 76 -12.40 1.60 -5.55
CA GLU A 76 -13.06 2.90 -5.46
C GLU A 76 -14.57 2.70 -5.53
N THR A 77 -15.26 3.16 -4.50
CA THR A 77 -16.67 2.86 -4.17
C THR A 77 -17.65 3.89 -4.72
N GLY A 78 -17.18 5.09 -5.04
CA GLY A 78 -18.07 6.16 -5.48
C GLY A 78 -17.36 7.51 -5.64
N TRP A 79 -18.15 8.50 -6.02
CA TRP A 79 -17.71 9.89 -6.14
C TRP A 79 -17.99 10.68 -4.85
N SER A 80 -17.09 11.60 -4.50
CA SER A 80 -17.26 12.56 -3.40
C SER A 80 -16.99 13.98 -3.92
N ASP A 81 -17.98 14.86 -3.76
CA ASP A 81 -17.84 16.26 -4.14
C ASP A 81 -16.86 17.01 -3.21
N ASP A 82 -16.74 16.61 -1.95
CA ASP A 82 -15.76 17.20 -1.02
C ASP A 82 -14.31 16.89 -1.45
N LEU A 83 -14.07 15.65 -1.89
CA LEU A 83 -12.77 15.28 -2.48
C LEU A 83 -12.53 16.00 -3.80
N ALA A 84 -13.57 16.17 -4.63
CA ALA A 84 -13.45 16.91 -5.90
C ALA A 84 -13.12 18.39 -5.67
N ASN A 85 -13.74 19.02 -4.66
CA ASN A 85 -13.44 20.39 -4.25
C ASN A 85 -11.99 20.52 -3.75
N SER A 86 -11.54 19.55 -2.96
CA SER A 86 -10.15 19.48 -2.49
C SER A 86 -9.15 19.32 -3.65
N ALA A 87 -9.49 18.49 -4.64
CA ALA A 87 -8.71 18.35 -5.86
C ALA A 87 -8.69 19.64 -6.69
N SER A 88 -9.82 20.36 -6.77
CA SER A 88 -9.92 21.64 -7.50
C SER A 88 -8.98 22.68 -6.90
N ALA A 89 -8.98 22.82 -5.57
CA ALA A 89 -8.13 23.77 -4.87
C ALA A 89 -6.63 23.55 -5.18
N ILE A 90 -6.21 22.30 -5.39
CA ILE A 90 -4.83 21.98 -5.81
C ILE A 90 -4.65 22.24 -7.30
N ALA A 91 -5.58 21.80 -8.14
CA ALA A 91 -5.50 21.97 -9.59
C ALA A 91 -5.36 23.45 -9.98
N GLU A 92 -6.06 24.35 -9.27
CA GLU A 92 -5.99 25.81 -9.43
C GLU A 92 -4.62 26.40 -9.10
N THR A 93 -3.78 25.72 -8.32
CA THR A 93 -2.43 26.23 -8.01
C THR A 93 -1.46 26.08 -9.19
N CYS A 94 -1.82 25.26 -10.18
CA CYS A 94 -0.97 24.97 -11.34
C CYS A 94 0.42 24.42 -10.97
N LYS A 95 0.51 23.68 -9.87
CA LYS A 95 1.73 23.00 -9.41
C LYS A 95 1.54 21.49 -9.46
N THR A 96 2.62 20.78 -9.79
CA THR A 96 2.66 19.31 -9.77
C THR A 96 3.11 18.75 -8.42
N GLU A 97 3.29 19.61 -7.42
CA GLU A 97 3.68 19.22 -6.06
C GLU A 97 2.42 18.91 -5.25
N THR A 98 2.43 17.78 -4.53
CA THR A 98 1.36 17.47 -3.58
C THR A 98 1.53 18.29 -2.30
N PRO A 99 0.43 18.76 -1.68
CA PRO A 99 0.50 19.42 -0.38
C PRO A 99 1.14 18.50 0.68
N THR A 100 2.08 19.04 1.45
CA THR A 100 2.83 18.25 2.43
C THR A 100 2.08 18.08 3.76
N ALA A 101 1.24 19.04 4.14
CA ALA A 101 0.53 19.08 5.41
C ALA A 101 -0.86 18.40 5.39
N ASP A 102 -1.31 17.92 4.23
CA ASP A 102 -2.64 17.32 4.10
C ASP A 102 -2.67 15.85 4.53
N THR A 103 -3.82 15.43 5.05
CA THR A 103 -4.16 14.04 5.37
C THR A 103 -4.68 13.26 4.16
N LEU A 104 -5.21 13.96 3.15
CA LEU A 104 -5.70 13.37 1.91
C LEU A 104 -4.55 12.95 0.99
N GLY A 105 -4.83 11.96 0.15
CA GLY A 105 -3.95 11.53 -0.93
C GLY A 105 -4.25 12.29 -2.21
N TYR A 106 -3.23 12.57 -3.03
CA TYR A 106 -3.41 13.25 -4.32
C TYR A 106 -2.58 12.62 -5.44
N MET A 107 -3.25 12.27 -6.54
CA MET A 107 -2.63 11.96 -7.82
C MET A 107 -2.71 13.23 -8.68
N ILE A 108 -1.57 13.67 -9.22
CA ILE A 108 -1.50 14.84 -10.09
C ILE A 108 -0.92 14.39 -11.44
N HIS A 109 -1.60 14.77 -12.52
CA HIS A 109 -1.17 14.52 -13.89
C HIS A 109 -1.18 15.82 -14.67
N SER A 110 -0.16 16.03 -15.50
CA SER A 110 0.03 17.23 -16.31
C SER A 110 0.21 16.86 -17.77
N SER A 111 -0.51 17.53 -18.67
CA SER A 111 -0.39 17.38 -20.13
C SER A 111 -0.44 18.74 -20.83
N ASN A 112 -0.02 18.76 -22.10
CA ASN A 112 -0.18 19.93 -22.99
C ASN A 112 -1.51 19.90 -23.78
N ALA A 113 -2.32 18.87 -23.56
CA ALA A 113 -3.62 18.68 -24.20
C ALA A 113 -4.68 18.28 -23.16
N GLN A 114 -5.93 18.68 -23.40
CA GLN A 114 -7.04 18.24 -22.57
C GLN A 114 -7.38 16.78 -22.87
N LEU A 115 -6.95 15.87 -21.99
CA LEU A 115 -7.13 14.43 -22.16
C LEU A 115 -8.46 13.94 -21.61
N THR A 116 -8.92 12.78 -22.08
CA THR A 116 -10.04 12.05 -21.47
C THR A 116 -9.62 11.43 -20.13
N PRO A 117 -10.54 11.11 -19.21
CA PRO A 117 -10.21 10.40 -17.97
C PRO A 117 -9.39 9.13 -18.20
N THR A 118 -9.77 8.29 -19.17
CA THR A 118 -9.04 7.06 -19.52
C THR A 118 -7.61 7.36 -19.96
N ASN A 119 -7.39 8.37 -20.80
CA ASN A 119 -6.04 8.70 -21.27
C ASN A 119 -5.15 9.25 -20.15
N VAL A 120 -5.69 10.07 -19.25
CA VAL A 120 -4.95 10.52 -18.05
C VAL A 120 -4.47 9.32 -17.24
N LEU A 121 -5.36 8.38 -16.93
CA LEU A 121 -5.04 7.23 -16.10
C LEU A 121 -4.12 6.22 -16.79
N GLU A 122 -4.22 6.08 -18.12
CA GLU A 122 -3.26 5.29 -18.91
C GLU A 122 -1.85 5.88 -18.83
N GLU A 123 -1.69 7.20 -18.95
CA GLU A 123 -0.37 7.83 -18.80
C GLU A 123 0.19 7.68 -17.39
N VAL A 124 -0.63 7.80 -16.35
CA VAL A 124 -0.22 7.54 -14.96
C VAL A 124 0.17 6.07 -14.76
N TRP A 125 -0.57 5.14 -15.36
CA TRP A 125 -0.27 3.70 -15.32
C TRP A 125 1.05 3.35 -16.04
N VAL A 126 1.29 3.94 -17.20
CA VAL A 126 2.53 3.77 -17.97
C VAL A 126 3.75 4.16 -17.12
N VAL A 127 3.63 5.18 -16.26
CA VAL A 127 4.71 5.55 -15.33
C VAL A 127 4.95 4.45 -14.31
N TYR A 128 3.90 3.83 -13.73
CA TYR A 128 4.07 2.68 -12.83
C TYR A 128 4.79 1.53 -13.53
N ALA A 129 4.32 1.16 -14.72
CA ALA A 129 4.84 0.02 -15.46
C ALA A 129 6.31 0.16 -15.87
N ASN A 130 6.78 1.40 -16.09
CA ASN A 130 8.13 1.65 -16.63
C ASN A 130 9.13 2.24 -15.62
N ALA A 131 8.66 2.96 -14.59
CA ALA A 131 9.53 3.73 -13.71
C ALA A 131 9.56 3.23 -12.25
N TYR A 132 8.60 2.41 -11.82
CA TYR A 132 8.54 1.91 -10.46
C TYR A 132 9.00 0.45 -10.37
N ASP A 133 9.99 0.19 -9.52
CA ASP A 133 10.41 -1.17 -9.16
C ASP A 133 9.71 -1.58 -7.87
N TYR A 134 8.72 -2.46 -8.04
CA TYR A 134 7.95 -3.04 -6.94
C TYR A 134 8.83 -3.80 -5.95
N LEU A 135 9.85 -4.54 -6.39
CA LEU A 135 10.67 -5.39 -5.51
C LEU A 135 11.55 -4.56 -4.59
N THR A 136 12.09 -3.45 -5.08
CA THR A 136 12.95 -2.56 -4.28
C THR A 136 12.17 -1.41 -3.63
N ASN A 137 10.91 -1.21 -4.00
CA ASN A 137 10.10 -0.05 -3.61
C ASN A 137 10.79 1.27 -3.98
N THR A 138 11.34 1.34 -5.20
CA THR A 138 12.06 2.52 -5.68
C THR A 138 11.50 3.02 -7.00
N CYS A 139 11.59 4.34 -7.19
CA CYS A 139 11.28 4.99 -8.45
C CYS A 139 12.58 5.34 -9.17
N ASN A 140 12.56 5.25 -10.50
CA ASN A 140 13.60 5.86 -11.32
C ASN A 140 13.69 7.36 -11.00
N LEU A 141 14.90 7.82 -10.64
CA LEU A 141 15.14 9.18 -10.16
C LEU A 141 14.67 10.25 -11.17
N THR A 142 14.71 9.95 -12.47
CA THR A 142 14.25 10.84 -13.55
C THR A 142 12.74 11.10 -13.52
N PHE A 143 11.95 10.19 -12.95
CA PHE A 143 10.48 10.25 -12.94
C PHE A 143 9.91 10.34 -11.51
N THR A 144 10.72 10.66 -10.50
CA THR A 144 10.34 10.56 -9.08
C THR A 144 8.99 11.21 -8.76
N THR A 145 8.77 12.46 -9.18
CA THR A 145 7.51 13.18 -8.89
C THR A 145 6.31 12.48 -9.54
N THR A 146 6.42 12.14 -10.82
CA THR A 146 5.37 11.41 -11.56
C THR A 146 5.12 10.02 -10.99
N CYS A 147 6.17 9.35 -10.50
CA CYS A 147 6.08 8.06 -9.84
C CYS A 147 5.34 8.17 -8.50
N ASN A 148 5.59 9.19 -7.68
CA ASN A 148 4.83 9.37 -6.43
C ASN A 148 3.32 9.49 -6.68
N HIS A 149 2.90 10.15 -7.77
CA HIS A 149 1.49 10.22 -8.16
C HIS A 149 0.93 8.85 -8.56
N THR A 150 1.73 8.01 -9.22
CA THR A 150 1.31 6.64 -9.56
C THR A 150 1.23 5.72 -8.33
N LEU A 151 2.08 5.93 -7.32
CA LEU A 151 2.01 5.21 -6.05
C LEU A 151 0.75 5.60 -5.25
N GLN A 152 0.34 6.86 -5.31
CA GLN A 152 -0.95 7.27 -4.75
C GLN A 152 -2.12 6.64 -5.50
N PHE A 153 -2.08 6.67 -6.83
CA PHE A 153 -3.10 6.06 -7.68
C PHE A 153 -3.31 4.56 -7.41
N LEU A 154 -2.23 3.84 -7.11
CA LEU A 154 -2.26 2.40 -6.81
C LEU A 154 -2.17 2.08 -5.31
N TRP A 155 -2.46 3.05 -4.44
CA TRP A 155 -2.52 2.82 -3.00
C TRP A 155 -3.68 1.88 -2.65
N PHE A 156 -3.42 0.84 -1.87
CA PHE A 156 -4.35 -0.27 -1.69
C PHE A 156 -5.64 0.14 -0.97
N GLU A 157 -5.59 1.12 -0.06
CA GLU A 157 -6.77 1.60 0.62
C GLU A 157 -7.64 2.40 -0.36
N GLY A 158 -8.86 1.91 -0.55
CA GLY A 158 -9.84 2.48 -1.47
C GLY A 158 -10.83 3.35 -0.71
N GLY A 159 -11.76 3.94 -1.44
CA GLY A 159 -12.81 4.73 -0.82
C GLY A 159 -13.66 5.45 -1.84
N GLN A 160 -14.12 6.64 -1.50
CA GLN A 160 -14.64 7.54 -2.52
C GLN A 160 -13.47 8.30 -3.15
N ILE A 161 -13.63 8.74 -4.39
CA ILE A 161 -12.68 9.61 -5.06
C ILE A 161 -13.36 10.91 -5.50
N GLY A 162 -12.58 11.95 -5.70
CA GLY A 162 -13.04 13.16 -6.37
C GLY A 162 -11.92 13.77 -7.17
N CYS A 163 -12.18 14.11 -8.42
CA CYS A 163 -11.19 14.68 -9.32
C CYS A 163 -11.59 16.07 -9.81
N ALA A 164 -10.60 16.85 -10.20
CA ALA A 164 -10.76 18.15 -10.80
C ALA A 164 -9.73 18.36 -11.91
N ARG A 165 -10.01 19.33 -12.78
CA ARG A 165 -9.12 19.70 -13.87
C ARG A 165 -9.02 21.21 -13.96
N SER A 166 -7.81 21.71 -14.24
CA SER A 166 -7.57 23.14 -14.46
C SER A 166 -6.71 23.36 -15.69
N GLU A 167 -7.05 24.39 -16.45
CA GLU A 167 -6.21 24.97 -17.51
C GLU A 167 -5.25 25.97 -16.87
N CYS A 168 -3.96 25.70 -16.99
CA CYS A 168 -2.88 26.50 -16.45
C CYS A 168 -2.25 27.32 -17.57
N ALA A 169 -2.36 28.64 -17.44
CA ALA A 169 -1.77 29.57 -18.39
C ALA A 169 -0.28 29.81 -18.04
N ALA A 170 0.60 29.22 -18.85
CA ALA A 170 2.00 29.61 -18.97
C ALA A 170 2.28 30.01 -20.44
N ASN A 171 3.55 30.18 -20.85
CA ASN A 171 3.93 30.42 -22.25
C ASN A 171 3.38 29.36 -23.23
N THR A 172 3.01 28.18 -22.73
CA THR A 172 2.25 27.13 -23.42
C THR A 172 1.13 26.65 -22.50
N THR A 173 -0.07 26.41 -23.04
CA THR A 173 -1.22 25.89 -22.27
C THR A 173 -0.89 24.51 -21.69
N GLN A 174 -1.07 24.37 -20.37
CA GLN A 174 -0.91 23.13 -19.64
C GLN A 174 -2.25 22.76 -19.00
N TYR A 175 -2.60 21.49 -19.01
CA TYR A 175 -3.78 20.96 -18.33
C TYR A 175 -3.33 20.12 -17.15
N LEU A 176 -3.82 20.47 -15.96
CA LEU A 176 -3.55 19.74 -14.73
C LEU A 176 -4.80 18.98 -14.33
N THR A 177 -4.70 17.66 -14.21
CA THR A 177 -5.73 16.81 -13.60
C THR A 177 -5.28 16.39 -12.22
N VAL A 178 -6.14 16.56 -11.23
CA VAL A 178 -5.89 16.14 -9.85
C VAL A 178 -7.02 15.22 -9.41
N CYS A 179 -6.69 14.08 -8.81
CA CYS A 179 -7.65 13.23 -8.09
C CYS A 179 -7.25 13.14 -6.63
N ALA A 180 -8.23 13.33 -5.74
CA ALA A 180 -8.10 13.26 -4.30
C ALA A 180 -8.67 11.94 -3.76
N TYR A 181 -8.01 11.41 -2.73
CA TYR A 181 -8.32 10.15 -2.07
C TYR A 181 -8.36 10.36 -0.55
N PRO A 182 -9.19 9.59 0.18
CA PRO A 182 -9.26 9.68 1.64
C PRO A 182 -7.98 9.21 2.33
N HIS A 183 -7.20 8.36 1.66
CA HIS A 183 -5.98 7.74 2.21
C HIS A 183 -4.75 8.19 1.44
N ARG A 184 -3.82 8.83 2.14
CA ARG A 184 -2.54 9.26 1.58
C ARG A 184 -1.55 8.11 1.52
N ALA A 185 -0.94 7.91 0.36
CA ALA A 185 0.09 6.91 0.18
C ALA A 185 1.35 7.20 1.00
N LEU A 186 1.85 6.15 1.65
CA LEU A 186 3.13 6.19 2.35
C LEU A 186 4.22 5.71 1.39
N LEU A 187 4.95 6.66 0.80
CA LEU A 187 5.93 6.40 -0.28
C LEU A 187 7.09 5.48 0.14
N SER A 188 7.34 5.32 1.45
CA SER A 188 8.30 4.37 1.99
C SER A 188 7.79 2.92 2.00
N MET A 189 6.54 2.69 1.61
CA MET A 189 5.90 1.37 1.54
C MET A 189 5.41 1.11 0.12
N ARG A 190 5.27 -0.19 -0.19
CA ARG A 190 4.67 -0.61 -1.47
C ARG A 190 3.20 -0.20 -1.49
N PRO A 191 2.70 0.30 -2.62
CA PRO A 191 1.36 0.87 -2.67
C PRO A 191 0.28 -0.21 -2.54
N HIS A 192 0.59 -1.45 -2.89
CA HIS A 192 -0.29 -2.61 -2.74
C HIS A 192 0.53 -3.88 -2.55
N THR A 193 -0.14 -4.98 -2.22
CA THR A 193 0.50 -6.28 -2.00
C THR A 193 0.47 -7.10 -3.27
N ILE A 194 1.64 -7.55 -3.70
CA ILE A 194 1.86 -8.59 -4.71
C ILE A 194 2.61 -9.70 -3.98
N ALA A 195 1.87 -10.73 -3.62
CA ALA A 195 2.33 -11.91 -2.89
C ALA A 195 1.97 -13.17 -3.68
N PRO A 196 2.64 -13.44 -4.82
CA PRO A 196 2.35 -14.62 -5.61
C PRO A 196 2.60 -15.88 -4.78
N PRO A 197 1.72 -16.88 -4.88
CA PRO A 197 0.59 -17.05 -5.81
C PRO A 197 -0.75 -16.92 -5.09
N LEU A 198 -0.78 -16.17 -3.98
CA LEU A 198 -2.05 -15.84 -3.35
C LEU A 198 -2.95 -15.23 -4.43
N ALA A 199 -4.15 -15.78 -4.57
CA ALA A 199 -5.10 -15.24 -5.53
C ALA A 199 -5.39 -13.77 -5.21
N VAL A 200 -5.78 -13.01 -6.22
CA VAL A 200 -6.33 -11.66 -6.05
C VAL A 200 -7.39 -11.64 -4.95
N CYS A 201 -7.50 -10.53 -4.22
CA CYS A 201 -8.44 -10.35 -3.10
C CYS A 201 -8.27 -11.29 -1.87
N THR A 202 -7.18 -12.04 -1.74
CA THR A 202 -6.99 -12.92 -0.57
C THR A 202 -6.65 -12.19 0.72
N LEU A 203 -6.25 -10.92 0.63
CA LEU A 203 -5.86 -10.06 1.75
C LEU A 203 -6.80 -8.85 1.87
N CYS A 204 -8.07 -9.02 1.50
CA CYS A 204 -9.08 -7.98 1.68
C CYS A 204 -9.30 -7.61 3.15
N SER A 205 -9.48 -6.32 3.41
CA SER A 205 -9.83 -5.84 4.74
C SER A 205 -11.27 -6.19 5.09
N THR A 206 -11.61 -6.15 6.38
CA THR A 206 -12.99 -6.37 6.85
C THR A 206 -13.97 -5.29 6.38
N LYS A 207 -13.47 -4.12 5.97
CA LYS A 207 -14.29 -3.03 5.40
C LYS A 207 -14.65 -3.31 3.94
N PHE A 208 -13.78 -4.04 3.23
CA PHE A 208 -13.91 -4.37 1.82
C PHE A 208 -13.86 -5.89 1.58
N PRO A 209 -14.75 -6.68 2.20
CA PRO A 209 -14.57 -8.13 2.31
C PRO A 209 -14.89 -8.90 1.02
N SER A 210 -15.44 -8.27 -0.01
CA SER A 210 -15.95 -8.95 -1.20
C SER A 210 -15.03 -8.76 -2.40
N CYS A 211 -14.51 -9.85 -2.99
CA CYS A 211 -13.77 -9.74 -4.24
C CYS A 211 -14.72 -9.51 -5.42
N ARG A 212 -14.52 -8.44 -6.18
CA ARG A 212 -15.23 -8.15 -7.42
C ARG A 212 -14.26 -7.54 -8.41
N ASP A 213 -14.22 -8.08 -9.63
CA ASP A 213 -13.33 -7.64 -10.70
C ASP A 213 -11.86 -7.54 -10.25
N ASP A 214 -11.43 -8.53 -9.46
CA ASP A 214 -10.08 -8.65 -8.87
C ASP A 214 -9.70 -7.55 -7.87
N LEU A 215 -10.71 -6.90 -7.27
CA LEU A 215 -10.56 -5.88 -6.23
C LEU A 215 -11.39 -6.20 -4.98
N CYS A 216 -10.89 -5.79 -3.82
CA CYS A 216 -11.57 -5.84 -2.54
C CYS A 216 -12.63 -4.73 -2.46
N CYS A 217 -13.90 -5.11 -2.55
CA CYS A 217 -15.05 -4.20 -2.56
C CYS A 217 -15.89 -4.34 -1.28
N VAL A 218 -16.67 -3.30 -1.00
CA VAL A 218 -17.75 -3.39 0.00
C VAL A 218 -18.76 -4.48 -0.38
N ALA A 219 -19.29 -5.18 0.62
CA ALA A 219 -20.31 -6.18 0.38
C ALA A 219 -21.57 -5.52 -0.21
N PRO A 220 -22.25 -6.15 -1.19
CA PRO A 220 -23.52 -5.63 -1.69
C PRO A 220 -24.54 -5.60 -0.55
N THR A 221 -25.05 -4.42 -0.24
CA THR A 221 -26.13 -4.26 0.74
C THR A 221 -27.37 -4.95 0.19
N THR A 222 -27.75 -6.09 0.78
CA THR A 222 -29.02 -6.76 0.49
C THR A 222 -30.15 -5.84 0.93
N THR A 223 -30.60 -4.96 0.04
CA THR A 223 -31.78 -4.14 0.30
C THR A 223 -32.97 -5.08 0.25
N THR A 224 -33.45 -5.48 1.42
CA THR A 224 -34.64 -6.33 1.57
C THR A 224 -35.85 -5.49 1.19
N THR A 225 -36.18 -5.45 -0.10
CA THR A 225 -37.49 -4.97 -0.54
C THR A 225 -38.48 -6.08 -0.28
N THR A 226 -39.22 -5.94 0.83
CA THR A 226 -40.33 -6.81 1.21
C THR A 226 -41.46 -6.65 0.20
N THR A 227 -41.51 -7.52 -0.81
CA THR A 227 -42.71 -7.70 -1.63
C THR A 227 -43.20 -9.13 -1.42
N ASN A 228 -44.28 -9.24 -0.64
CA ASN A 228 -45.02 -10.48 -0.44
C ASN A 228 -45.57 -10.98 -1.76
N THR A 229 -45.00 -12.06 -2.29
CA THR A 229 -45.72 -12.94 -3.22
C THR A 229 -45.46 -14.37 -2.81
N THR A 230 -46.50 -14.98 -2.25
CA THR A 230 -46.59 -16.38 -1.86
C THR A 230 -46.60 -17.24 -3.12
N THR A 231 -45.56 -18.05 -3.33
CA THR A 231 -45.66 -19.24 -4.18
C THR A 231 -44.79 -20.35 -3.61
N THR A 232 -45.49 -21.37 -3.16
CA THR A 232 -45.00 -22.58 -2.50
C THR A 232 -44.58 -23.60 -3.55
N THR A 233 -43.29 -23.99 -3.60
CA THR A 233 -42.91 -25.35 -4.02
C THR A 233 -41.49 -25.72 -3.56
N THR A 234 -41.46 -26.53 -2.50
CA THR A 234 -40.55 -27.66 -2.20
C THR A 234 -39.03 -27.48 -2.27
N GLN A 235 -38.45 -27.31 -1.07
CA GLN A 235 -37.09 -27.66 -0.63
C GLN A 235 -36.73 -29.12 -0.97
N PRO A 236 -35.44 -29.48 -1.18
CA PRO A 236 -34.49 -29.77 -0.08
C PRO A 236 -33.06 -29.24 -0.40
N THR A 237 -32.10 -28.89 0.46
CA THR A 237 -31.89 -28.89 1.92
C THR A 237 -30.77 -27.85 2.17
N THR A 238 -30.95 -27.02 3.18
CA THR A 238 -30.01 -26.18 3.94
C THR A 238 -28.54 -26.06 3.49
N ALA A 239 -28.13 -24.87 3.05
CA ALA A 239 -26.75 -24.39 3.20
C ALA A 239 -26.77 -23.17 4.12
N GLY A 240 -26.30 -23.35 5.36
CA GLY A 240 -26.08 -22.29 6.33
C GLY A 240 -24.92 -21.36 5.93
N PRO A 241 -24.50 -20.45 6.82
CA PRO A 241 -23.40 -19.53 6.57
C PRO A 241 -22.15 -20.29 6.11
N LYS A 242 -21.38 -19.76 5.14
CA LYS A 242 -20.09 -20.36 4.73
C LYS A 242 -19.13 -20.36 5.93
N GLU A 243 -19.01 -21.50 6.61
CA GLU A 243 -18.15 -21.68 7.77
C GLU A 243 -16.66 -21.64 7.37
N CYS A 244 -15.84 -20.95 8.15
CA CYS A 244 -14.38 -20.76 7.97
C CYS A 244 -13.53 -22.03 8.26
N GLY A 245 -14.15 -23.21 8.25
CA GLY A 245 -13.57 -24.47 8.75
C GLY A 245 -13.37 -24.46 10.27
N CYS A 246 -13.30 -25.64 10.88
CA CYS A 246 -12.98 -25.82 12.30
C CYS A 246 -11.50 -26.19 12.48
N ALA A 247 -10.93 -25.88 13.64
CA ALA A 247 -9.58 -26.34 13.99
C ALA A 247 -9.55 -27.87 14.07
N PRO A 248 -8.56 -28.56 13.46
CA PRO A 248 -8.41 -30.01 13.51
C PRO A 248 -7.76 -30.45 14.83
N THR A 249 -8.40 -30.13 15.96
CA THR A 249 -7.83 -30.21 17.33
C THR A 249 -7.27 -31.57 17.71
N SER A 250 -7.83 -32.67 17.21
CA SER A 250 -7.38 -34.05 17.48
C SER A 250 -6.08 -34.45 16.74
N GLN A 251 -5.59 -33.63 15.82
CA GLN A 251 -4.46 -33.95 14.94
C GLN A 251 -3.30 -32.96 15.08
N LEU A 252 -3.42 -31.99 15.98
CA LEU A 252 -2.41 -30.96 16.20
C LEU A 252 -1.22 -31.52 17.00
N VAL A 253 -0.02 -31.33 16.48
CA VAL A 253 1.25 -31.66 17.12
C VAL A 253 2.14 -30.42 17.18
N ASP A 254 3.03 -30.37 18.15
CA ASP A 254 3.92 -29.22 18.31
C ASP A 254 4.86 -29.09 17.11
N PHE A 255 4.99 -27.87 16.60
CA PHE A 255 5.92 -27.51 15.55
C PHE A 255 7.16 -26.91 16.21
N ILE A 256 8.13 -27.76 16.53
CA ILE A 256 9.26 -27.41 17.37
C ILE A 256 10.37 -26.79 16.53
N ARG A 257 10.84 -25.61 16.95
CA ARG A 257 11.96 -24.92 16.31
C ARG A 257 13.26 -25.35 16.97
N LEU A 258 14.22 -25.75 16.14
CA LEU A 258 15.56 -26.14 16.52
C LEU A 258 16.57 -25.29 15.74
N TYR A 259 17.75 -25.10 16.34
CA TYR A 259 18.84 -24.37 15.70
C TYR A 259 20.16 -25.16 15.78
N ASP A 260 20.68 -25.48 14.61
CA ASP A 260 21.96 -26.14 14.43
C ASP A 260 23.04 -25.07 14.24
N LYS A 261 23.80 -24.81 15.30
CA LYS A 261 24.85 -23.79 15.29
C LYS A 261 26.02 -24.16 14.35
N LYS A 262 26.30 -25.45 14.14
CA LYS A 262 27.40 -25.90 13.28
C LYS A 262 27.09 -25.64 11.81
N GLU A 263 25.85 -25.91 11.41
CA GLU A 263 25.39 -25.66 10.04
C GLU A 263 24.74 -24.28 9.84
N ASN A 264 24.64 -23.47 10.91
CA ASN A 264 23.90 -22.21 10.92
C ASN A 264 22.49 -22.38 10.34
N ARG A 265 21.73 -23.37 10.82
CA ARG A 265 20.48 -23.81 10.19
C ARG A 265 19.32 -23.81 11.18
N ASN A 266 18.19 -23.23 10.76
CA ASN A 266 16.91 -23.41 11.44
C ASN A 266 16.24 -24.69 10.93
N ILE A 267 15.74 -25.50 11.85
CA ILE A 267 15.05 -26.75 11.59
C ILE A 267 13.72 -26.68 12.33
N PHE A 268 12.62 -26.96 11.64
CA PHE A 268 11.36 -27.33 12.28
C PHE A 268 11.19 -28.84 12.24
N GLU A 269 10.67 -29.38 13.33
CA GLU A 269 10.39 -30.81 13.52
C GLU A 269 9.07 -30.99 14.29
N ILE A 270 8.31 -32.02 13.96
CA ILE A 270 7.06 -32.40 14.64
C ILE A 270 7.17 -33.73 15.39
N ASP A 271 8.18 -34.54 15.06
CA ASP A 271 8.40 -35.82 15.71
C ASP A 271 9.32 -35.67 16.93
N GLN A 272 8.80 -36.04 18.10
CA GLN A 272 9.52 -35.88 19.37
C GLN A 272 10.79 -36.75 19.45
N GLN A 273 10.82 -37.90 18.78
CA GLN A 273 12.00 -38.77 18.75
C GLN A 273 13.08 -38.14 17.85
N ALA A 274 12.70 -37.57 16.71
CA ALA A 274 13.60 -36.84 15.83
C ALA A 274 14.17 -35.58 16.52
N VAL A 275 13.34 -34.84 17.26
CA VAL A 275 13.80 -33.72 18.12
C VAL A 275 14.85 -34.21 19.12
N SER A 276 14.56 -35.28 19.85
CA SER A 276 15.48 -35.83 20.86
C SER A 276 16.81 -36.29 20.24
N ALA A 277 16.75 -36.91 19.06
CA ALA A 277 17.93 -37.35 18.31
C ALA A 277 18.78 -36.17 17.79
N LEU A 278 18.16 -35.07 17.38
CA LEU A 278 18.87 -33.84 16.97
C LEU A 278 19.52 -33.14 18.16
N VAL A 279 18.80 -33.05 19.28
CA VAL A 279 19.33 -32.47 20.53
C VAL A 279 20.53 -33.29 21.05
N ALA A 280 20.46 -34.61 21.00
CA ALA A 280 21.59 -35.49 21.35
C ALA A 280 22.83 -35.26 20.48
N LYS A 281 22.67 -34.74 19.25
CA LYS A 281 23.76 -34.35 18.34
C LYS A 281 24.28 -32.92 18.57
N GLY A 282 23.75 -32.21 19.56
CA GLY A 282 24.14 -30.85 19.94
C GLY A 282 23.35 -29.74 19.22
N VAL A 283 22.19 -30.05 18.62
CA VAL A 283 21.29 -29.03 18.07
C VAL A 283 20.50 -28.37 19.22
N SER A 284 20.41 -27.05 19.23
CA SER A 284 19.69 -26.32 20.27
C SER A 284 18.18 -26.40 20.05
N ASN A 285 17.42 -26.73 21.10
CA ASN A 285 15.97 -26.67 21.07
C ASN A 285 15.48 -25.27 21.49
N LEU A 286 14.76 -24.59 20.61
CA LEU A 286 14.23 -23.24 20.83
C LEU A 286 12.76 -23.23 21.27
N GLY A 287 12.15 -24.41 21.45
CA GLY A 287 10.77 -24.58 21.91
C GLY A 287 9.74 -24.66 20.78
N SER A 288 8.47 -24.73 21.20
CA SER A 288 7.34 -24.78 20.26
C SER A 288 7.15 -23.43 19.57
N ALA A 289 7.04 -23.46 18.24
CA ALA A 289 6.70 -22.31 17.42
C ALA A 289 5.19 -22.16 17.22
N GLY A 290 4.39 -23.13 17.69
CA GLY A 290 2.96 -23.30 17.44
C GLY A 290 2.66 -24.78 17.18
N ARG A 291 1.47 -25.10 16.67
CA ARG A 291 1.04 -26.47 16.39
C ARG A 291 0.60 -26.62 14.94
N VAL A 292 0.96 -27.73 14.32
CA VAL A 292 0.55 -28.09 12.95
C VAL A 292 -0.26 -29.37 12.95
N ALA A 293 -1.10 -29.56 11.95
CA ALA A 293 -1.83 -30.82 11.83
C ALA A 293 -0.91 -31.89 11.23
N LYS A 294 -0.83 -33.05 11.88
CA LYS A 294 0.00 -34.18 11.42
C LYS A 294 -0.57 -34.85 10.16
N ILE A 295 -1.90 -34.85 10.02
CA ILE A 295 -2.64 -35.53 8.95
C ILE A 295 -3.60 -34.54 8.31
N LEU A 296 -3.84 -34.66 7.00
CA LEU A 296 -4.84 -33.85 6.30
C LEU A 296 -6.25 -34.20 6.79
N ASN A 297 -7.03 -33.18 7.16
CA ASN A 297 -8.44 -33.32 7.50
C ASN A 297 -9.25 -32.25 6.79
N SER A 298 -9.51 -32.49 5.51
CA SER A 298 -10.29 -31.61 4.66
C SER A 298 -11.74 -31.44 5.12
N THR A 299 -12.27 -32.39 5.89
CA THR A 299 -13.61 -32.31 6.48
C THR A 299 -13.68 -31.26 7.58
N ALA A 300 -12.68 -31.22 8.47
CA ALA A 300 -12.60 -30.19 9.50
C ALA A 300 -12.12 -28.85 8.92
N CYS A 301 -11.10 -28.89 8.06
CA CYS A 301 -10.49 -27.71 7.48
C CYS A 301 -10.17 -27.93 5.99
N PRO A 302 -11.02 -27.44 5.07
CA PRO A 302 -10.82 -27.64 3.62
C PRO A 302 -9.63 -26.86 3.06
N PHE A 303 -9.08 -25.91 3.82
CA PHE A 303 -8.00 -25.00 3.41
C PHE A 303 -6.60 -25.53 3.76
N MET A 304 -6.50 -26.73 4.33
CA MET A 304 -5.22 -27.32 4.73
C MET A 304 -4.35 -27.63 3.52
N GLN A 305 -3.09 -27.21 3.60
CA GLN A 305 -2.07 -27.44 2.59
C GLN A 305 -0.83 -28.11 3.22
N PRO A 306 -0.13 -28.97 2.47
CA PRO A 306 1.04 -29.68 2.97
C PRO A 306 2.22 -28.72 3.16
N ILE A 307 2.82 -28.71 4.35
CA ILE A 307 4.06 -27.98 4.64
C ILE A 307 5.22 -28.76 4.02
N VAL A 308 5.69 -28.31 2.87
CA VAL A 308 6.79 -28.91 2.12
C VAL A 308 8.12 -28.43 2.67
N VAL A 309 9.01 -29.38 2.96
CA VAL A 309 10.36 -29.12 3.44
C VAL A 309 11.30 -29.04 2.24
N MET A 310 11.91 -27.89 2.04
CA MET A 310 12.89 -27.61 1.00
C MET A 310 14.26 -27.37 1.62
N ARG A 311 15.30 -28.04 1.14
CA ARG A 311 16.65 -27.96 1.70
C ARG A 311 17.69 -27.62 0.63
N SER A 312 18.54 -26.64 0.92
CA SER A 312 19.72 -26.33 0.11
C SER A 312 20.94 -27.03 0.69
N ASP A 313 21.52 -27.97 -0.04
CA ASP A 313 22.76 -28.63 0.38
C ASP A 313 23.98 -27.71 0.23
N ARG A 314 23.91 -26.70 -0.65
CA ARG A 314 24.93 -25.67 -0.85
C ARG A 314 25.01 -24.72 0.35
N ASN A 315 23.87 -24.16 0.75
CA ASN A 315 23.83 -23.11 1.78
C ASN A 315 23.51 -23.66 3.18
N LYS A 316 23.22 -24.97 3.29
CA LYS A 316 22.76 -25.66 4.52
C LYS A 316 21.53 -25.00 5.15
N LYS A 317 20.62 -24.47 4.33
CA LYS A 317 19.39 -23.80 4.79
C LYS A 317 18.15 -24.62 4.45
N ASN A 318 17.16 -24.50 5.31
CA ASN A 318 15.82 -25.04 5.09
C ASN A 318 14.84 -23.89 4.82
N ILE A 319 13.84 -24.14 4.00
CA ILE A 319 12.62 -23.35 3.89
C ILE A 319 11.44 -24.31 3.91
N TYR A 320 10.41 -23.95 4.66
CA TYR A 320 9.18 -24.69 4.85
C TYR A 320 8.09 -23.88 4.16
N ALA A 321 7.37 -24.45 3.21
CA ALA A 321 6.38 -23.71 2.43
C ALA A 321 5.18 -24.59 2.14
N ILE A 322 3.97 -24.04 2.30
CA ILE A 322 2.75 -24.69 1.79
C ILE A 322 2.45 -24.27 0.35
N ASP A 323 3.07 -23.16 -0.06
CA ASP A 323 2.75 -22.48 -1.28
C ASP A 323 3.55 -23.02 -2.48
N SER A 324 2.85 -23.32 -3.58
CA SER A 324 3.46 -23.93 -4.77
C SER A 324 4.46 -23.03 -5.50
N THR A 325 4.31 -21.71 -5.43
CA THR A 325 5.23 -20.75 -6.05
C THR A 325 6.45 -20.52 -5.18
N ALA A 326 6.29 -20.46 -3.85
CA ALA A 326 7.43 -20.42 -2.93
C ALA A 326 8.28 -21.70 -3.06
N ILE A 327 7.65 -22.87 -3.18
CA ILE A 327 8.33 -24.15 -3.45
C ILE A 327 9.06 -24.09 -4.79
N THR A 328 8.42 -23.59 -5.85
CA THR A 328 9.02 -23.50 -7.19
C THR A 328 10.20 -22.52 -7.21
N ALA A 329 10.07 -21.36 -6.58
CA ALA A 329 11.15 -20.40 -6.43
C ALA A 329 12.33 -20.97 -5.62
N ALA A 330 12.05 -21.74 -4.55
CA ALA A 330 13.08 -22.44 -3.80
C ALA A 330 13.82 -23.46 -4.69
N ARG A 331 13.10 -24.25 -5.51
CA ARG A 331 13.72 -25.18 -6.48
C ARG A 331 14.61 -24.46 -7.48
N TYR A 332 14.13 -23.35 -8.05
CA TYR A 332 14.93 -22.52 -8.98
C TYR A 332 16.22 -22.02 -8.33
N HIS A 333 16.18 -21.71 -7.03
CA HIS A 333 17.35 -21.32 -6.25
C HIS A 333 18.17 -22.51 -5.68
N GLY A 334 17.96 -23.73 -6.19
CA GLY A 334 18.77 -24.90 -5.86
C GLY A 334 18.40 -25.59 -4.54
N PHE A 335 17.19 -25.39 -4.04
CA PHE A 335 16.66 -26.19 -2.93
C PHE A 335 16.03 -27.47 -3.46
N VAL A 336 16.23 -28.56 -2.73
CA VAL A 336 15.69 -29.88 -3.03
C VAL A 336 14.58 -30.20 -2.05
N GLN A 337 13.45 -30.68 -2.55
CA GLN A 337 12.35 -31.13 -1.72
C GLN A 337 12.74 -32.40 -0.94
N ARG A 338 12.53 -32.39 0.37
CA ARG A 338 12.83 -33.51 1.28
C ARG A 338 11.59 -34.25 1.77
N GLY A 339 10.41 -33.65 1.65
CA GLY A 339 9.14 -34.28 2.01
C GLY A 339 8.11 -33.26 2.48
N THR A 340 7.05 -33.77 3.11
CA THR A 340 6.00 -32.98 3.77
C THR A 340 6.06 -33.26 5.26
N ILE A 341 6.11 -32.22 6.09
CA ILE A 341 6.27 -32.37 7.55
C ILE A 341 4.94 -32.27 8.31
N GLY A 342 3.89 -31.76 7.68
CA GLY A 342 2.57 -31.61 8.29
C GLY A 342 1.69 -30.76 7.40
N TYR A 343 0.62 -30.21 7.97
CA TYR A 343 -0.34 -29.38 7.26
C TYR A 343 -0.62 -28.09 8.04
N ALA A 344 -0.75 -27.00 7.29
CA ALA A 344 -1.05 -25.67 7.76
C ALA A 344 -2.07 -25.01 6.82
N VAL A 345 -2.45 -23.76 7.09
CA VAL A 345 -3.38 -23.00 6.26
C VAL A 345 -2.73 -21.71 5.73
N PRO A 346 -3.16 -21.19 4.57
CA PRO A 346 -2.53 -20.03 3.95
C PRO A 346 -2.90 -18.69 4.59
N GLY A 347 -4.03 -18.61 5.31
CA GLY A 347 -4.55 -17.36 5.86
C GLY A 347 -4.70 -17.38 7.38
N LYS A 348 -4.60 -16.19 7.97
CA LYS A 348 -4.92 -15.96 9.38
C LYS A 348 -6.39 -16.29 9.63
N ASP A 349 -6.67 -16.88 10.77
CA ASP A 349 -7.99 -17.28 11.28
C ASP A 349 -8.71 -18.34 10.43
N MET A 350 -8.09 -18.82 9.33
CA MET A 350 -8.59 -19.97 8.59
C MET A 350 -8.54 -21.20 9.49
N CYS A 351 -9.69 -21.85 9.69
CA CYS A 351 -9.82 -22.96 10.61
C CYS A 351 -9.27 -22.64 12.02
N GLN A 352 -9.38 -21.37 12.44
CA GLN A 352 -8.88 -20.84 13.71
C GLN A 352 -7.35 -20.88 13.88
N ALA A 353 -6.57 -21.08 12.81
CA ALA A 353 -5.12 -20.94 12.86
C ALA A 353 -4.74 -19.45 12.96
N SER A 354 -3.98 -19.07 13.98
CA SER A 354 -3.71 -17.64 14.25
C SER A 354 -2.23 -17.30 14.30
N THR A 355 -1.36 -18.31 14.42
CA THR A 355 0.08 -18.13 14.56
C THR A 355 0.72 -18.12 13.18
N ALA A 356 1.21 -16.97 12.73
CA ALA A 356 1.92 -16.87 11.46
C ALA A 356 3.34 -17.44 11.56
N ILE A 357 3.79 -18.12 10.50
CA ILE A 357 5.20 -18.44 10.26
C ILE A 357 5.72 -17.47 9.22
N TYR A 358 6.55 -16.54 9.65
CA TYR A 358 7.08 -15.47 8.82
C TYR A 358 8.42 -15.86 8.18
N THR A 359 8.59 -15.52 6.91
CA THR A 359 9.81 -15.79 6.15
C THR A 359 10.65 -14.52 6.00
N PHE A 360 11.96 -14.67 6.23
CA PHE A 360 12.97 -13.66 5.93
C PHE A 360 14.08 -14.25 5.07
N ARG A 361 14.63 -13.44 4.17
CA ARG A 361 15.72 -13.85 3.27
C ARG A 361 16.91 -12.92 3.39
N HIS A 362 18.08 -13.49 3.59
CA HIS A 362 19.35 -12.82 3.39
C HIS A 362 20.00 -13.33 2.10
N PRO A 363 20.54 -12.45 1.23
CA PRO A 363 21.18 -12.87 -0.02
C PRO A 363 22.27 -13.94 0.15
N CYS A 364 23.17 -13.76 1.13
CA CYS A 364 24.24 -14.70 1.45
C CYS A 364 23.85 -15.82 2.45
N LEU A 365 23.06 -15.51 3.49
CA LEU A 365 22.78 -16.44 4.59
C LEU A 365 21.50 -17.28 4.39
N GLY A 366 20.76 -17.06 3.30
CA GLY A 366 19.55 -17.79 2.94
C GLY A 366 18.35 -17.43 3.81
N PHE A 367 17.49 -18.41 4.10
CA PHE A 367 16.20 -18.16 4.76
C PHE A 367 16.23 -18.40 6.27
N VAL A 368 15.40 -17.64 6.98
CA VAL A 368 14.99 -17.91 8.36
C VAL A 368 13.48 -17.75 8.46
N GLN A 369 12.84 -18.64 9.22
CA GLN A 369 11.41 -18.64 9.44
C GLN A 369 11.09 -18.61 10.93
N LEU A 370 10.19 -17.70 11.33
CA LEU A 370 9.93 -17.32 12.72
C LEU A 370 8.43 -17.19 12.96
N SER A 371 7.92 -17.67 14.10
CA SER A 371 6.57 -17.33 14.57
C SER A 371 6.56 -16.34 15.73
N ASN A 372 7.65 -16.29 16.52
CA ASN A 372 7.73 -15.41 17.68
C ASN A 372 7.80 -13.94 17.23
N VAL A 373 6.80 -13.15 17.60
CA VAL A 373 6.68 -11.74 17.22
C VAL A 373 7.83 -10.89 17.78
N THR A 374 8.41 -11.25 18.93
CA THR A 374 9.58 -10.56 19.50
C THR A 374 10.83 -10.80 18.66
N ASP A 375 11.07 -12.05 18.22
CA ASP A 375 12.17 -12.38 17.30
C ASP A 375 12.00 -11.63 15.97
N VAL A 376 10.79 -11.62 15.43
CA VAL A 376 10.41 -10.89 14.20
C VAL A 376 10.70 -9.40 14.33
N LYS A 377 10.24 -8.75 15.41
CA LYS A 377 10.51 -7.33 15.67
C LYS A 377 11.99 -7.03 15.83
N THR A 378 12.73 -7.91 16.50
CA THR A 378 14.17 -7.78 16.70
C THR A 378 14.95 -7.87 15.39
N LEU A 379 14.52 -8.75 14.50
CA LEU A 379 15.09 -8.93 13.17
C LEU A 379 14.75 -7.73 12.27
N LEU A 380 13.50 -7.27 12.26
CA LEU A 380 13.06 -6.09 11.51
C LEU A 380 13.73 -4.78 11.96
N ALA A 381 14.10 -4.69 13.24
CA ALA A 381 14.81 -3.53 13.79
C ALA A 381 16.32 -3.51 13.49
N ASP A 382 16.84 -4.46 12.71
CA ASP A 382 18.28 -4.60 12.35
C ASP A 382 19.23 -4.68 13.57
N ARG A 383 18.71 -5.08 14.74
CA ARG A 383 19.45 -5.01 16.01
C ARG A 383 20.34 -6.22 16.26
N VAL A 384 20.03 -7.38 15.67
CA VAL A 384 20.73 -8.65 15.98
C VAL A 384 21.13 -9.44 14.73
N TRP A 385 20.27 -9.53 13.70
CA TRP A 385 20.53 -10.31 12.48
C TRP A 385 20.39 -9.45 11.23
N ARG A 386 21.45 -8.68 10.94
CA ARG A 386 21.43 -7.66 9.88
C ARG A 386 21.30 -8.24 8.48
N GLY A 387 20.67 -7.48 7.58
CA GLY A 387 20.60 -7.79 6.15
C GLY A 387 19.57 -8.85 5.75
N TYR A 388 18.75 -9.33 6.69
CA TYR A 388 17.60 -10.16 6.39
C TYR A 388 16.40 -9.31 5.96
N GLN A 389 15.89 -9.57 4.77
CA GLN A 389 14.73 -8.89 4.20
C GLN A 389 13.45 -9.65 4.50
N TRP A 390 12.42 -8.93 4.92
CA TRP A 390 11.07 -9.45 5.11
C TRP A 390 10.48 -10.00 3.81
N ARG A 391 9.85 -11.18 3.86
CA ARG A 391 9.16 -11.81 2.72
C ARG A 391 7.65 -12.02 2.95
N GLY A 392 7.16 -11.92 4.18
CA GLY A 392 5.74 -12.09 4.53
C GLY A 392 5.48 -13.27 5.46
N ALA A 393 4.22 -13.51 5.76
CA ALA A 393 3.75 -14.75 6.40
C ALA A 393 3.65 -15.84 5.34
N GLU A 394 4.39 -16.94 5.52
CA GLU A 394 4.40 -18.08 4.61
C GLU A 394 3.16 -18.95 4.77
N PHE A 395 2.74 -19.17 6.01
CA PHE A 395 1.54 -19.92 6.38
C PHE A 395 1.17 -19.67 7.84
N TYR A 396 -0.02 -20.11 8.24
CA TYR A 396 -0.54 -20.00 9.59
C TYR A 396 -0.72 -21.38 10.21
N ILE A 397 -0.36 -21.46 11.48
CA ILE A 397 -0.41 -22.65 12.33
C ILE A 397 -1.25 -22.33 13.58
N TRP A 398 -1.62 -23.36 14.33
CA TRP A 398 -2.50 -23.25 15.50
C TRP A 398 -1.74 -22.90 16.77
#